data_AF-A0A6E8VHS3-F1
#
_entry.id   AF-A0A6E8VHS3-F1
#
_cell.length_a   1.000
_cell.length_b   1.000
_cell.length_c   1.000
_cell.angle_alpha   90.00
_cell.angle_beta   90.00
_cell.angle_gamma   90.00
#
_symmetry.space_group_name_H-M   'P 1'
#
loop_
_entity.id
_entity.type
_entity.pdbx_description
1 polymer ?
#
loop_
_entity_poly.entity_id
_entity_poly.type
_entity_poly.pdbx_seq_one_letter_code
_entity_poly.pdbx_strand_id
1 'polypeptide(L)'
;MASITVLRLLKCVIVIFVLGLLVDGAVVRQYTCDSYFQSWCQLHNATVHMDTDVQASVFPRVRQLGFIYGSIGNFTHTFNNQLFKAGVLRVFARGTRVTTLTMPSTIEQLYLRDNGLRTVEIDPRARYIVRYLRLQMNKLRSIAHFEHLTQLHELNLCDNLIEDVPLDTFATMPALRQLILCGNHIKTLGTTPTVIQLPALTHLDLGGNFLASLPLERWQLPQLINLSVRDNLLTTLDSGLLVRRFPLLRILDASANALDCHSYHQALQTFVNRSVVHLIDRRMCSVDDAIVLDAEEMRRPNGIKPAAAEGNGPLEVRHLKERIFLQQRTIQQQRMEIEQLRANLTTLMEQFDLVAGPARALDPF
;
A
#
# COMPACT_ATOMS: atom_id res chain seq x y z
N MET A 1 -19.48 57.64 39.33
CA MET A 1 -18.20 56.91 39.12
C MET A 1 -18.55 55.58 38.49
N ALA A 2 -18.50 55.53 37.16
CA ALA A 2 -18.98 54.41 36.36
C ALA A 2 -17.82 53.81 35.55
N SER A 3 -17.87 52.50 35.37
CA SER A 3 -17.19 51.71 34.34
C SER A 3 -15.72 51.35 34.56
N ILE A 4 -15.46 50.31 35.36
CA ILE A 4 -14.32 49.40 35.16
C ILE A 4 -14.75 47.99 35.62
N THR A 5 -15.25 47.16 34.70
CA THR A 5 -15.01 45.69 34.60
C THR A 5 -16.06 45.04 33.68
N VAL A 6 -15.95 45.29 32.37
CA VAL A 6 -16.48 44.37 31.35
C VAL A 6 -15.41 44.25 30.27
N LEU A 7 -14.33 43.54 30.60
CA LEU A 7 -13.36 43.04 29.63
C LEU A 7 -13.03 41.62 30.06
N ARG A 8 -13.24 40.66 29.14
CA ARG A 8 -13.13 39.19 29.30
C ARG A 8 -14.41 38.53 29.82
N LEU A 9 -15.35 38.28 28.91
CA LEU A 9 -16.19 37.07 28.87
C LEU A 9 -17.18 37.17 27.69
N LEU A 10 -16.64 37.28 26.47
CA LEU A 10 -17.41 37.07 25.23
C LEU A 10 -16.42 36.79 24.08
N LYS A 11 -15.75 35.65 24.15
CA LYS A 11 -15.03 35.00 23.03
C LYS A 11 -15.11 33.48 23.22
N CYS A 12 -16.30 32.91 23.04
CA CYS A 12 -16.48 31.45 22.97
C CYS A 12 -17.56 31.09 21.93
N VAL A 13 -17.45 31.66 20.73
CA VAL A 13 -17.89 31.07 19.47
C VAL A 13 -17.01 31.74 18.39
N ILE A 14 -16.50 30.98 17.41
CA ILE A 14 -15.93 31.37 16.09
C ILE A 14 -14.48 30.87 15.85
N VAL A 15 -14.42 29.80 15.03
CA VAL A 15 -13.57 29.56 13.83
C VAL A 15 -12.05 29.39 13.98
N ILE A 16 -11.57 28.28 13.42
CA ILE A 16 -10.17 27.95 13.06
C ILE A 16 -9.42 29.21 12.64
N PHE A 17 -8.39 29.61 13.37
CA PHE A 17 -7.57 30.76 13.01
C PHE A 17 -6.63 30.41 11.84
N VAL A 18 -7.17 30.46 10.62
CA VAL A 18 -6.40 30.85 9.44
C VAL A 18 -6.00 32.31 9.69
N LEU A 19 -4.74 32.57 10.03
CA LEU A 19 -4.24 33.94 10.10
C LEU A 19 -4.12 34.48 8.67
N GLY A 20 -5.21 35.03 8.15
CA GLY A 20 -5.23 35.81 6.92
C GLY A 20 -4.57 37.15 7.15
N LEU A 21 -3.36 37.33 6.63
CA LEU A 21 -2.79 38.66 6.47
C LEU A 21 -3.47 39.30 5.25
N LEU A 22 -4.23 40.38 5.49
CA LEU A 22 -4.77 41.22 4.42
C LEU A 22 -3.63 42.07 3.85
N VAL A 23 -3.12 41.67 2.69
CA VAL A 23 -2.32 42.52 1.82
C VAL A 23 -3.01 42.46 0.45
N ASP A 24 -3.53 43.59 -0.03
CA ASP A 24 -4.17 43.77 -1.35
C ASP A 24 -5.29 42.78 -1.71
N GLY A 25 -6.34 42.70 -0.89
CA GLY A 25 -7.64 42.14 -1.29
C GLY A 25 -7.70 40.61 -1.46
N ALA A 26 -6.62 39.88 -1.22
CA ALA A 26 -6.59 38.42 -1.23
C ALA A 26 -6.33 37.86 0.18
N VAL A 27 -7.17 36.93 0.64
CA VAL A 27 -6.97 36.22 1.91
C VAL A 27 -5.91 35.15 1.71
N VAL A 28 -4.68 35.39 2.19
CA VAL A 28 -3.61 34.40 2.18
C VAL A 28 -3.81 33.41 3.34
N ARG A 29 -3.91 32.10 3.05
CA ARG A 29 -3.98 31.05 4.07
C ARG A 29 -2.58 30.67 4.53
N GLN A 30 -2.26 30.98 5.78
CA GLN A 30 -0.99 30.58 6.38
C GLN A 30 -1.15 29.28 7.17
N TYR A 31 -0.44 28.23 6.76
CA TYR A 31 -0.39 26.96 7.47
C TYR A 31 0.77 26.95 8.46
N THR A 32 0.48 26.55 9.69
CA THR A 32 1.46 26.29 10.76
C THR A 32 1.33 24.86 11.22
N CYS A 33 2.42 24.25 11.69
CA CYS A 33 2.36 22.88 12.21
C CYS A 33 1.46 22.83 13.44
N ASP A 34 0.44 21.98 13.43
CA ASP A 34 -0.44 21.78 14.59
C ASP A 34 0.27 20.95 15.66
N SER A 35 1.02 19.95 15.21
CA SER A 35 1.78 19.05 16.07
C SER A 35 3.01 18.49 15.37
N TYR A 36 3.87 17.85 16.15
CA TYR A 36 5.01 17.09 15.64
C TYR A 36 4.97 15.64 16.12
N PHE A 37 5.19 14.71 15.20
CA PHE A 37 5.36 13.29 15.51
C PHE A 37 6.56 12.73 14.75
N GLN A 38 7.55 12.18 15.46
CA GLN A 38 8.79 11.66 14.85
C GLN A 38 9.44 12.66 13.86
N SER A 39 9.49 13.96 14.22
CA SER A 39 10.00 15.07 13.37
C SER A 39 9.14 15.46 12.16
N TRP A 40 7.95 14.89 12.01
CA TRP A 40 6.98 15.32 11.02
C TRP A 40 6.15 16.48 11.54
N CYS A 41 6.12 17.59 10.81
CA CYS A 41 5.14 18.64 11.00
C CYS A 41 3.79 18.13 10.48
N GLN A 42 2.74 18.13 11.31
CA GLN A 42 1.42 17.65 10.94
C GLN A 42 0.44 18.80 10.80
N LEU A 43 -0.30 18.81 9.69
CA LEU A 43 -1.43 19.68 9.43
C LEU A 43 -2.71 18.85 9.47
N HIS A 44 -3.59 19.15 10.41
CA HIS A 44 -4.87 18.51 10.59
C HIS A 44 -5.95 19.31 9.86
N ASN A 45 -6.84 18.61 9.15
CA ASN A 45 -7.98 19.21 8.48
C ASN A 45 -7.62 20.33 7.48
N ALA A 46 -6.43 20.25 6.87
CA ALA A 46 -6.02 21.18 5.83
C ALA A 46 -6.98 21.08 4.62
N THR A 47 -7.34 22.24 4.04
CA THR A 47 -8.25 22.31 2.90
C THR A 47 -7.61 23.09 1.76
N VAL A 48 -7.28 22.36 0.69
CA VAL A 48 -6.62 22.89 -0.51
C VAL A 48 -7.30 22.23 -1.70
N HIS A 49 -8.23 22.90 -2.36
CA HIS A 49 -9.06 22.27 -3.39
C HIS A 49 -8.56 22.57 -4.79
N MET A 50 -8.17 23.82 -5.04
CA MET A 50 -7.72 24.28 -6.36
C MET A 50 -6.34 24.92 -6.31
N ASP A 51 -5.70 25.03 -7.48
CA ASP A 51 -4.40 25.70 -7.63
C ASP A 51 -4.42 27.17 -7.19
N THR A 52 -5.58 27.84 -7.26
CA THR A 52 -5.76 29.19 -6.70
C THR A 52 -5.63 29.20 -5.18
N ASP A 53 -6.17 28.19 -4.49
CA ASP A 53 -6.02 28.03 -3.04
C ASP A 53 -4.56 27.78 -2.68
N VAL A 54 -3.88 26.94 -3.46
CA VAL A 54 -2.46 26.62 -3.32
C VAL A 54 -1.60 27.88 -3.44
N GLN A 55 -1.86 28.71 -4.45
CA GLN A 55 -1.13 29.96 -4.68
C GLN A 55 -1.37 30.98 -3.57
N ALA A 56 -2.60 31.02 -3.05
CA ALA A 56 -2.97 31.83 -1.90
C ALA A 56 -2.60 31.17 -0.56
N SER A 57 -1.80 30.10 -0.53
CA SER A 57 -1.40 29.41 0.68
C SER A 57 0.10 29.49 0.93
N VAL A 58 0.50 29.68 2.19
CA VAL A 58 1.89 29.62 2.65
C VAL A 58 2.05 28.41 3.54
N PHE A 59 2.89 27.46 3.11
CA PHE A 59 3.20 26.24 3.86
C PHE A 59 4.39 26.46 4.81
N PRO A 60 4.45 25.72 5.93
CA PRO A 60 5.55 25.82 6.88
C PRO A 60 6.87 25.38 6.24
N ARG A 61 7.96 26.08 6.53
CA ARG A 61 9.29 25.72 6.01
C ARG A 61 9.87 24.52 6.77
N VAL A 62 9.57 23.32 6.29
CA VAL A 62 9.94 22.05 6.93
C VAL A 62 10.37 21.03 5.89
N ARG A 63 11.22 20.08 6.27
CA ARG A 63 11.62 18.98 5.38
C ARG A 63 10.58 17.86 5.27
N GLN A 64 9.76 17.71 6.29
CA GLN A 64 8.82 16.58 6.44
C GLN A 64 7.44 17.12 6.82
N LEU A 65 6.48 16.99 5.91
CA LEU A 65 5.15 17.56 6.05
C LEU A 65 4.08 16.47 5.96
N GLY A 66 3.21 16.42 6.95
CA GLY A 66 2.11 15.49 7.07
C GLY A 66 0.77 16.18 6.93
N PHE A 67 -0.14 15.57 6.19
CA PHE A 67 -1.53 15.99 6.11
C PHE A 67 -2.42 14.90 6.70
N ILE A 68 -3.17 15.24 7.74
CA ILE A 68 -4.02 14.29 8.46
C ILE A 68 -5.47 14.77 8.35
N TYR A 69 -6.30 13.97 7.69
CA TYR A 69 -7.68 14.33 7.38
C TYR A 69 -7.76 15.64 6.58
N GLY A 70 -8.98 16.16 6.41
CA GLY A 70 -9.23 17.33 5.57
C GLY A 70 -9.46 16.95 4.11
N SER A 71 -9.28 17.93 3.23
CA SER A 71 -9.56 17.78 1.81
C SER A 71 -8.49 18.45 0.99
N ILE A 72 -7.58 17.64 0.48
CA ILE A 72 -6.61 18.04 -0.54
C ILE A 72 -7.17 17.56 -1.87
N GLY A 73 -7.42 18.47 -2.81
CA GLY A 73 -8.01 18.17 -4.10
C GLY A 73 -7.16 17.16 -4.87
N ASN A 74 -6.07 17.63 -5.47
CA ASN A 74 -5.11 16.79 -6.18
C ASN A 74 -3.68 17.28 -5.92
N PHE A 75 -2.72 16.38 -6.03
CA PHE A 75 -1.31 16.75 -6.05
C PHE A 75 -0.96 17.24 -7.46
N THR A 76 -1.26 18.51 -7.74
CA THR A 76 -0.97 19.16 -9.02
C THR A 76 0.49 19.61 -9.10
N HIS A 77 0.96 19.94 -10.30
CA HIS A 77 2.27 20.56 -10.48
C HIS A 77 2.43 21.86 -9.64
N THR A 78 1.37 22.67 -9.54
CA THR A 78 1.35 23.88 -8.71
C THR A 78 1.53 23.56 -7.23
N PHE A 79 0.82 22.55 -6.72
CA PHE A 79 0.93 22.12 -5.32
C PHE A 79 2.32 21.57 -5.01
N ASN A 80 2.83 20.68 -5.86
CA ASN A 80 4.17 20.12 -5.72
C ASN A 80 5.25 21.22 -5.69
N ASN A 81 5.11 22.26 -6.51
CA ASN A 81 6.03 23.39 -6.52
C ASN A 81 5.98 24.22 -5.24
N GLN A 82 4.80 24.41 -4.63
CA GLN A 82 4.71 25.10 -3.34
C GLN A 82 5.36 24.30 -2.21
N LEU A 83 5.15 22.98 -2.18
CA LEU A 83 5.82 22.11 -1.22
C LEU A 83 7.34 22.16 -1.39
N PHE A 84 7.83 22.17 -2.62
CA PHE A 84 9.25 22.33 -2.91
C PHE A 84 9.80 23.68 -2.43
N LYS A 85 9.09 24.79 -2.68
CA LYS A 85 9.47 26.12 -2.17
C LYS A 85 9.52 26.19 -0.63
N ALA A 86 8.69 25.40 0.04
CA ALA A 86 8.72 25.24 1.49
C ALA A 86 9.86 24.32 1.99
N GLY A 87 10.65 23.73 1.09
CA GLY A 87 11.77 22.83 1.43
C GLY A 87 11.34 21.42 1.79
N VAL A 88 10.11 21.03 1.44
CA VAL A 88 9.55 19.71 1.75
C VAL A 88 10.17 18.67 0.84
N LEU A 89 10.76 17.64 1.45
CA LEU A 89 11.33 16.47 0.76
C LEU A 89 10.56 15.18 1.05
N ARG A 90 9.76 15.18 2.12
CA ARG A 90 8.99 14.03 2.57
C ARG A 90 7.56 14.47 2.85
N VAL A 91 6.63 13.74 2.25
CA VAL A 91 5.21 14.00 2.42
C VAL A 91 4.53 12.73 2.85
N PHE A 92 3.68 12.83 3.88
CA PHE A 92 2.63 11.86 4.07
C PHE A 92 1.27 12.55 4.05
N ALA A 93 0.26 11.87 3.53
CA ALA A 93 -1.12 12.31 3.59
C ALA A 93 -2.03 11.12 3.83
N ARG A 94 -2.94 11.25 4.80
CA ARG A 94 -3.91 10.20 5.14
C ARG A 94 -5.30 10.81 5.26
N GLY A 95 -6.29 10.17 4.63
CA GLY A 95 -7.69 10.61 4.73
C GLY A 95 -7.95 11.97 4.07
N THR A 96 -7.08 12.40 3.15
CA THR A 96 -7.14 13.73 2.51
C THR A 96 -7.97 13.75 1.22
N ARG A 97 -8.54 12.61 0.83
CA ARG A 97 -9.43 12.42 -0.33
C ARG A 97 -8.79 12.72 -1.69
N VAL A 98 -7.46 12.79 -1.76
CA VAL A 98 -6.72 12.99 -3.02
C VAL A 98 -7.12 11.94 -4.04
N THR A 99 -7.47 12.38 -5.25
CA THR A 99 -7.90 11.47 -6.34
C THR A 99 -6.88 11.31 -7.46
N THR A 100 -6.07 12.34 -7.71
CA THR A 100 -5.02 12.35 -8.74
C THR A 100 -3.70 12.84 -8.14
N LEU A 101 -2.62 12.16 -8.51
CA LEU A 101 -1.25 12.50 -8.16
C LEU A 101 -0.45 12.77 -9.42
N THR A 102 -0.11 14.03 -9.69
CA THR A 102 0.99 14.35 -10.60
C THR A 102 2.29 14.13 -9.83
N MET A 103 3.16 13.24 -10.30
CA MET A 103 4.34 12.85 -9.53
C MET A 103 5.28 14.03 -9.28
N PRO A 104 5.64 14.33 -8.01
CA PRO A 104 6.62 15.34 -7.69
C PRO A 104 8.04 14.87 -8.03
N SER A 105 8.81 15.67 -8.77
CA SER A 105 10.20 15.37 -9.11
C SER A 105 11.19 15.60 -7.95
N THR A 106 10.78 16.35 -6.93
CA THR A 106 11.63 16.84 -5.82
C THR A 106 11.42 16.10 -4.50
N ILE A 107 10.44 15.21 -4.41
CA ILE A 107 10.12 14.48 -3.18
C ILE A 107 10.86 13.14 -3.14
N GLU A 108 11.54 12.87 -2.02
CA GLU A 108 12.26 11.62 -1.77
C GLU A 108 11.35 10.53 -1.20
N GLN A 109 10.39 10.91 -0.35
CA GLN A 109 9.47 9.99 0.32
C GLN A 109 8.03 10.50 0.21
N LEU A 110 7.17 9.71 -0.41
CA LEU A 110 5.77 10.07 -0.63
C LEU A 110 4.84 8.95 -0.15
N TYR A 111 4.07 9.24 0.89
CA TYR A 111 3.17 8.29 1.55
C TYR A 111 1.73 8.79 1.47
N LEU A 112 0.93 8.30 0.52
CA LEU A 112 -0.47 8.71 0.34
C LEU A 112 -1.42 7.57 0.70
N ARG A 113 -1.22 6.95 1.85
CA ARG A 113 -2.08 5.86 2.35
C ARG A 113 -3.51 6.34 2.53
N ASP A 114 -4.48 5.49 2.20
CA ASP A 114 -5.89 5.71 2.55
C ASP A 114 -6.38 7.06 2.02
N ASN A 115 -6.35 7.17 0.70
CA ASN A 115 -6.92 8.28 -0.05
C ASN A 115 -7.88 7.73 -1.11
N GLY A 116 -8.34 8.61 -1.99
CA GLY A 116 -9.20 8.27 -3.10
C GLY A 116 -8.43 8.04 -4.41
N LEU A 117 -7.11 7.78 -4.35
CA LEU A 117 -6.23 7.92 -5.51
C LEU A 117 -6.60 6.91 -6.60
N ARG A 118 -6.95 7.40 -7.79
CA ARG A 118 -7.32 6.61 -8.97
C ARG A 118 -6.25 6.65 -10.05
N THR A 119 -5.54 7.78 -10.14
CA THR A 119 -4.60 8.07 -11.23
C THR A 119 -3.29 8.63 -10.67
N VAL A 120 -2.18 8.11 -11.17
CA VAL A 120 -0.84 8.67 -10.99
C VAL A 120 -0.34 9.11 -12.37
N GLU A 121 -0.02 10.38 -12.51
CA GLU A 121 0.50 10.97 -13.74
C GLU A 121 2.01 11.13 -13.61
N ILE A 122 2.73 10.51 -14.54
CA ILE A 122 4.19 10.52 -14.58
C ILE A 122 4.61 11.05 -15.95
N ASP A 123 5.23 12.22 -15.97
CA ASP A 123 5.87 12.74 -17.17
C ASP A 123 7.14 11.91 -17.47
N PRO A 124 7.23 11.22 -18.62
CA PRO A 124 8.37 10.41 -19.00
C PRO A 124 9.66 11.22 -19.24
N ARG A 125 9.55 12.53 -19.43
CA ARG A 125 10.70 13.44 -19.66
C ARG A 125 11.30 13.96 -18.37
N ALA A 126 10.59 13.84 -17.25
CA ALA A 126 11.06 14.30 -15.95
C ALA A 126 11.94 13.25 -15.26
N ARG A 127 12.87 13.72 -14.43
CA ARG A 127 13.68 12.87 -13.56
C ARG A 127 13.13 12.92 -12.14
N TYR A 128 12.74 11.77 -11.63
CA TYR A 128 12.21 11.63 -10.27
C TYR A 128 13.30 11.15 -9.31
N ILE A 129 13.35 11.73 -8.12
CA ILE A 129 14.28 11.33 -7.05
C ILE A 129 13.62 10.47 -5.96
N VAL A 130 12.33 10.13 -6.13
CA VAL A 130 11.58 9.36 -5.14
C VAL A 130 12.23 8.01 -4.89
N ARG A 131 12.44 7.71 -3.61
CA ARG A 131 13.03 6.44 -3.14
C ARG A 131 12.01 5.56 -2.44
N TYR A 132 11.02 6.17 -1.78
CA TYR A 132 10.00 5.44 -1.04
C TYR A 132 8.62 5.95 -1.45
N LEU A 133 7.86 5.11 -2.15
CA LEU A 133 6.53 5.42 -2.62
C LEU A 133 5.53 4.45 -2.00
N ARG A 134 4.64 4.96 -1.15
CA ARG A 134 3.61 4.16 -0.48
C ARG A 134 2.24 4.73 -0.81
N LEU A 135 1.46 3.98 -1.58
CA LEU A 135 0.14 4.36 -2.08
C LEU A 135 -0.91 3.29 -1.71
N GLN A 136 -0.72 2.60 -0.59
CA GLN A 136 -1.61 1.54 -0.14
C GLN A 136 -2.99 2.05 0.26
N MET A 137 -4.01 1.18 0.18
CA MET A 137 -5.42 1.52 0.47
C MET A 137 -5.95 2.66 -0.41
N ASN A 138 -5.77 2.55 -1.74
CA ASN A 138 -6.27 3.51 -2.72
C ASN A 138 -7.20 2.83 -3.74
N LYS A 139 -7.35 3.41 -4.94
CA LYS A 139 -8.23 2.94 -6.01
C LYS A 139 -7.47 2.83 -7.34
N LEU A 140 -6.16 2.65 -7.29
CA LEU A 140 -5.32 2.51 -8.49
C LEU A 140 -5.67 1.22 -9.22
N ARG A 141 -5.82 1.29 -10.54
CA ARG A 141 -6.07 0.13 -11.41
C ARG A 141 -4.88 -0.26 -12.27
N SER A 142 -3.88 0.62 -12.37
CA SER A 142 -2.72 0.46 -13.24
C SER A 142 -1.48 1.09 -12.61
N ILE A 143 -0.32 0.60 -13.02
CA ILE A 143 1.01 1.12 -12.68
C ILE A 143 1.72 1.73 -13.91
N ALA A 144 0.95 2.16 -14.91
CA ALA A 144 1.49 2.75 -16.13
C ALA A 144 2.49 3.87 -15.82
N HIS A 145 3.61 3.88 -16.54
CA HIS A 145 4.69 4.87 -16.44
C HIS A 145 5.54 4.80 -15.16
N PHE A 146 5.32 3.81 -14.29
CA PHE A 146 6.14 3.64 -13.10
C PHE A 146 7.59 3.29 -13.46
N GLU A 147 7.86 2.75 -14.65
CA GLU A 147 9.20 2.47 -15.17
C GLU A 147 10.14 3.69 -15.17
N HIS A 148 9.59 4.91 -15.13
CA HIS A 148 10.36 6.16 -15.04
C HIS A 148 10.83 6.49 -13.61
N LEU A 149 10.32 5.80 -12.58
CA LEU A 149 10.69 5.99 -11.17
C LEU A 149 11.95 5.19 -10.79
N THR A 150 13.03 5.38 -11.55
CA THR A 150 14.25 4.55 -11.54
C THR A 150 15.03 4.54 -10.21
N GLN A 151 14.75 5.47 -9.29
CA GLN A 151 15.45 5.60 -8.00
C GLN A 151 14.71 4.92 -6.84
N LEU A 152 13.59 4.23 -7.11
CA LEU A 152 12.81 3.57 -6.07
C LEU A 152 13.60 2.47 -5.35
N HIS A 153 13.47 2.47 -4.03
CA HIS A 153 13.95 1.45 -3.11
C HIS A 153 12.78 0.66 -2.52
N GLU A 154 11.65 1.32 -2.30
CA GLU A 154 10.43 0.69 -1.81
C GLU A 154 9.22 1.21 -2.60
N LEU A 155 8.41 0.26 -3.08
CA LEU A 155 7.12 0.52 -3.68
C LEU A 155 6.04 -0.30 -2.96
N ASN A 156 5.10 0.38 -2.32
CA ASN A 156 3.95 -0.25 -1.68
C ASN A 156 2.65 0.20 -2.34
N LEU A 157 1.97 -0.75 -2.97
CA LEU A 157 0.71 -0.60 -3.69
C LEU A 157 -0.36 -1.54 -3.11
N CYS A 158 -0.19 -2.02 -1.88
CA CYS A 158 -1.11 -2.97 -1.27
C CYS A 158 -2.54 -2.38 -1.17
N ASP A 159 -3.57 -3.22 -1.23
CA ASP A 159 -4.97 -2.79 -1.12
C ASP A 159 -5.36 -1.73 -2.16
N ASN A 160 -5.07 -2.01 -3.43
CA ASN A 160 -5.52 -1.24 -4.59
C ASN A 160 -6.44 -2.11 -5.46
N LEU A 161 -6.66 -1.70 -6.72
CA LEU A 161 -7.53 -2.40 -7.67
C LEU A 161 -6.75 -2.83 -8.92
N ILE A 162 -5.45 -3.10 -8.79
CA ILE A 162 -4.57 -3.41 -9.91
C ILE A 162 -4.86 -4.83 -10.41
N GLU A 163 -5.10 -4.99 -11.71
CA GLU A 163 -5.47 -6.28 -12.32
C GLU A 163 -4.32 -6.97 -13.05
N ASP A 164 -3.42 -6.18 -13.62
CA ASP A 164 -2.28 -6.65 -14.40
C ASP A 164 -1.03 -5.87 -13.99
N VAL A 165 0.06 -6.60 -13.81
CA VAL A 165 1.37 -6.04 -13.44
C VAL A 165 2.41 -6.56 -14.41
N PRO A 166 2.82 -5.77 -15.42
CA PRO A 166 3.97 -6.10 -16.25
C PRO A 166 5.24 -6.01 -15.39
N LEU A 167 5.77 -7.16 -14.96
CA LEU A 167 6.92 -7.20 -14.04
C LEU A 167 8.19 -6.55 -14.62
N ASP A 168 8.31 -6.48 -15.95
CA ASP A 168 9.39 -5.78 -16.64
C ASP A 168 9.41 -4.27 -16.36
N THR A 169 8.27 -3.67 -15.96
CA THR A 169 8.23 -2.28 -15.46
C THR A 169 9.20 -2.04 -14.32
N PHE A 170 9.43 -3.04 -13.45
CA PHE A 170 10.33 -2.90 -12.31
C PHE A 170 11.80 -3.16 -12.66
N ALA A 171 12.09 -3.74 -13.84
CA ALA A 171 13.47 -4.02 -14.26
C ALA A 171 14.29 -2.73 -14.47
N THR A 172 13.63 -1.59 -14.67
CA THR A 172 14.26 -0.26 -14.74
C THR A 172 14.61 0.32 -13.36
N MET A 173 14.30 -0.38 -12.27
CA MET A 173 14.51 0.06 -10.89
C MET A 173 15.58 -0.80 -10.19
N PRO A 174 16.87 -0.66 -10.54
CA PRO A 174 17.93 -1.55 -10.04
C PRO A 174 18.14 -1.46 -8.52
N ALA A 175 17.67 -0.39 -7.89
CA ALA A 175 17.75 -0.18 -6.43
C ALA A 175 16.52 -0.69 -5.66
N LEU A 176 15.49 -1.23 -6.33
CA LEU A 176 14.25 -1.65 -5.69
C LEU A 176 14.50 -2.85 -4.77
N ARG A 177 14.22 -2.68 -3.48
CA ARG A 177 14.42 -3.67 -2.43
C ARG A 177 13.13 -4.30 -1.95
N GLN A 178 12.04 -3.54 -1.97
CA GLN A 178 10.73 -3.98 -1.48
C GLN A 178 9.66 -3.65 -2.50
N LEU A 179 8.94 -4.68 -2.95
CA LEU A 179 7.78 -4.57 -3.83
C LEU A 179 6.59 -5.23 -3.15
N ILE A 180 5.62 -4.41 -2.75
CA ILE A 180 4.45 -4.84 -1.98
C ILE A 180 3.20 -4.57 -2.82
N LEU A 181 2.58 -5.64 -3.30
CA LEU A 181 1.44 -5.66 -4.21
C LEU A 181 0.25 -6.46 -3.64
N CYS A 182 0.25 -6.72 -2.33
CA CYS A 182 -0.79 -7.50 -1.67
C CYS A 182 -2.21 -6.89 -1.83
N GLY A 183 -3.26 -7.70 -1.71
CA GLY A 183 -4.63 -7.20 -1.69
C GLY A 183 -5.03 -6.44 -2.96
N ASN A 184 -4.59 -6.91 -4.12
CA ASN A 184 -4.97 -6.37 -5.42
C ASN A 184 -5.82 -7.40 -6.19
N HIS A 185 -6.13 -7.11 -7.45
CA HIS A 185 -6.87 -8.01 -8.34
C HIS A 185 -5.97 -8.68 -9.37
N ILE A 186 -4.68 -8.89 -9.04
CA ILE A 186 -3.68 -9.31 -10.01
C ILE A 186 -3.95 -10.75 -10.43
N LYS A 187 -4.17 -10.95 -11.73
CA LYS A 187 -4.39 -12.28 -12.33
C LYS A 187 -3.16 -12.76 -13.07
N THR A 188 -2.42 -11.83 -13.68
CA THR A 188 -1.21 -12.11 -14.45
C THR A 188 -0.10 -11.13 -14.09
N LEU A 189 1.14 -11.62 -14.10
CA LEU A 189 2.34 -10.82 -13.79
C LEU A 189 3.13 -10.46 -15.08
N GLY A 190 2.39 -10.16 -16.14
CA GLY A 190 2.92 -9.88 -17.48
C GLY A 190 3.22 -11.14 -18.30
N THR A 191 3.25 -10.98 -19.62
CA THR A 191 3.47 -12.07 -20.60
C THR A 191 4.75 -11.90 -21.41
N THR A 192 5.56 -10.88 -21.10
CA THR A 192 6.78 -10.54 -21.87
C THR A 192 7.78 -11.71 -21.90
N PRO A 193 8.36 -12.03 -23.07
CA PRO A 193 9.23 -13.20 -23.24
C PRO A 193 10.62 -13.02 -22.60
N THR A 194 10.91 -11.86 -22.02
CA THR A 194 12.21 -11.48 -21.48
C THR A 194 12.40 -11.99 -20.04
N VAL A 195 13.66 -12.28 -19.70
CA VAL A 195 14.04 -12.55 -18.31
C VAL A 195 13.99 -11.24 -17.52
N ILE A 196 13.30 -11.25 -16.39
CA ILE A 196 13.13 -10.13 -15.48
C ILE A 196 14.18 -10.25 -14.37
N GLN A 197 15.02 -9.22 -14.23
CA GLN A 197 16.06 -9.16 -13.22
C GLN A 197 15.79 -8.02 -12.24
N LEU A 198 15.68 -8.34 -10.95
CA LEU A 198 15.59 -7.34 -9.88
C LEU A 198 16.72 -7.62 -8.88
N PRO A 199 17.93 -7.09 -9.15
CA PRO A 199 19.15 -7.52 -8.47
C PRO A 199 19.19 -7.14 -7.00
N ALA A 200 18.45 -6.11 -6.57
CA ALA A 200 18.40 -5.64 -5.19
C ALA A 200 17.14 -6.08 -4.44
N LEU A 201 16.19 -6.78 -5.09
CA LEU A 201 14.90 -7.09 -4.48
C LEU A 201 15.08 -8.12 -3.37
N THR A 202 14.66 -7.76 -2.17
CA THR A 202 14.77 -8.59 -0.95
C THR A 202 13.41 -9.05 -0.44
N HIS A 203 12.35 -8.28 -0.70
CA HIS A 203 10.99 -8.58 -0.25
C HIS A 203 10.02 -8.41 -1.40
N LEU A 204 9.26 -9.47 -1.69
CA LEU A 204 8.18 -9.47 -2.66
C LEU A 204 6.90 -10.00 -2.00
N ASP A 205 5.87 -9.17 -1.94
CA ASP A 205 4.57 -9.56 -1.41
C ASP A 205 3.48 -9.44 -2.48
N LEU A 206 2.96 -10.58 -2.89
CA LEU A 206 1.89 -10.77 -3.86
C LEU A 206 0.64 -11.39 -3.19
N GLY A 207 0.56 -11.39 -1.86
CA GLY A 207 -0.50 -12.07 -1.14
C GLY A 207 -1.89 -11.49 -1.37
N GLY A 208 -2.94 -12.29 -1.33
CA GLY A 208 -4.32 -11.81 -1.50
C GLY A 208 -4.59 -11.26 -2.91
N ASN A 209 -4.13 -11.99 -3.93
CA ASN A 209 -4.38 -11.71 -5.34
C ASN A 209 -5.10 -12.92 -5.99
N PHE A 210 -5.16 -12.97 -7.32
CA PHE A 210 -5.85 -14.00 -8.10
C PHE A 210 -4.89 -14.76 -9.01
N LEU A 211 -3.64 -14.94 -8.58
CA LEU A 211 -2.60 -15.62 -9.35
C LEU A 211 -2.87 -17.12 -9.38
N ALA A 212 -3.03 -17.69 -10.58
CA ALA A 212 -3.16 -19.13 -10.79
C ALA A 212 -1.81 -19.84 -10.94
N SER A 213 -0.78 -19.11 -11.37
CA SER A 213 0.60 -19.58 -11.49
C SER A 213 1.59 -18.42 -11.34
N LEU A 214 2.87 -18.76 -11.17
CA LEU A 214 3.97 -17.80 -11.12
C LEU A 214 4.91 -18.08 -12.31
N PRO A 215 5.30 -17.06 -13.11
CA PRO A 215 6.23 -17.24 -14.23
C PRO A 215 7.69 -17.30 -13.74
N LEU A 216 7.99 -18.26 -12.86
CA LEU A 216 9.26 -18.39 -12.15
C LEU A 216 10.46 -18.54 -13.09
N GLU A 217 10.27 -19.14 -14.27
CA GLU A 217 11.33 -19.36 -15.25
C GLU A 217 11.94 -18.04 -15.73
N ARG A 218 11.14 -16.97 -15.68
CA ARG A 218 11.52 -15.62 -16.13
C ARG A 218 12.10 -14.77 -15.01
N TRP A 219 11.96 -15.16 -13.75
CA TRP A 219 12.40 -14.33 -12.63
C TRP A 219 13.83 -14.64 -12.24
N GLN A 220 14.63 -13.60 -12.10
CA GLN A 220 15.96 -13.68 -11.51
C GLN A 220 16.06 -12.66 -10.37
N LEU A 221 15.81 -13.14 -9.15
CA LEU A 221 15.76 -12.32 -7.93
C LEU A 221 16.82 -12.84 -6.94
N PRO A 222 18.12 -12.62 -7.21
CA PRO A 222 19.21 -13.28 -6.49
C PRO A 222 19.31 -12.87 -5.02
N GLN A 223 18.74 -11.71 -4.66
CA GLN A 223 18.74 -11.16 -3.30
C GLN A 223 17.42 -11.38 -2.55
N LEU A 224 16.47 -12.14 -3.12
CA LEU A 224 15.15 -12.29 -2.51
C LEU A 224 15.24 -13.12 -1.23
N ILE A 225 14.77 -12.54 -0.12
CA ILE A 225 14.78 -13.14 1.22
C ILE A 225 13.37 -13.55 1.63
N ASN A 226 12.38 -12.71 1.33
CA ASN A 226 10.98 -12.94 1.70
C ASN A 226 10.09 -12.94 0.45
N LEU A 227 9.35 -14.02 0.27
CA LEU A 227 8.32 -14.16 -0.76
C LEU A 227 6.98 -14.52 -0.10
N SER A 228 5.98 -13.68 -0.32
CA SER A 228 4.59 -13.97 0.03
C SER A 228 3.76 -14.08 -1.24
N VAL A 229 3.14 -15.25 -1.42
CA VAL A 229 2.13 -15.55 -2.45
C VAL A 229 0.88 -16.13 -1.81
N ARG A 230 0.70 -15.88 -0.51
CA ARG A 230 -0.44 -16.36 0.29
C ARG A 230 -1.76 -15.92 -0.31
N ASP A 231 -2.81 -16.68 -0.06
CA ASP A 231 -4.16 -16.31 -0.47
C ASP A 231 -4.27 -15.96 -1.96
N ASN A 232 -3.69 -16.79 -2.82
CA ASN A 232 -3.83 -16.73 -4.27
C ASN A 232 -4.69 -17.91 -4.77
N LEU A 233 -4.55 -18.29 -6.04
CA LEU A 233 -5.23 -19.42 -6.68
C LEU A 233 -4.21 -20.44 -7.21
N LEU A 234 -3.00 -20.49 -6.61
CA LEU A 234 -1.94 -21.39 -7.07
C LEU A 234 -2.35 -22.84 -6.84
N THR A 235 -2.21 -23.66 -7.88
CA THR A 235 -2.41 -25.13 -7.81
C THR A 235 -1.10 -25.90 -7.81
N THR A 236 -0.03 -25.30 -8.30
CA THR A 236 1.31 -25.91 -8.32
C THR A 236 2.35 -24.92 -7.83
N LEU A 237 3.48 -25.45 -7.35
CA LEU A 237 4.62 -24.65 -6.94
C LEU A 237 5.91 -25.44 -7.16
N ASP A 238 6.71 -25.04 -8.17
CA ASP A 238 8.00 -25.66 -8.43
C ASP A 238 9.06 -25.16 -7.41
N SER A 239 9.24 -25.92 -6.34
CA SER A 239 10.21 -25.60 -5.29
C SER A 239 11.66 -25.67 -5.78
N GLY A 240 11.96 -26.53 -6.76
CA GLY A 240 13.28 -26.66 -7.35
C GLY A 240 13.67 -25.39 -8.12
N LEU A 241 12.74 -24.87 -8.91
CA LEU A 241 12.93 -23.62 -9.63
C LEU A 241 12.99 -22.41 -8.70
N LEU A 242 12.13 -22.35 -7.67
CA LEU A 242 12.20 -21.31 -6.63
C LEU A 242 13.59 -21.24 -6.00
N VAL A 243 14.15 -22.38 -5.60
CA VAL A 243 15.47 -22.46 -4.98
C VAL A 243 16.59 -22.02 -5.92
N ARG A 244 16.49 -22.32 -7.22
CA ARG A 244 17.46 -21.90 -8.24
C ARG A 244 17.39 -20.41 -8.51
N ARG A 245 16.19 -19.84 -8.58
CA ARG A 245 15.99 -18.42 -8.89
C ARG A 245 16.19 -17.50 -7.70
N PHE A 246 15.87 -17.98 -6.50
CA PHE A 246 15.90 -17.24 -5.23
C PHE A 246 16.82 -17.96 -4.23
N PRO A 247 18.14 -17.97 -4.48
CA PRO A 247 19.08 -18.75 -3.68
C PRO A 247 19.16 -18.33 -2.21
N LEU A 248 18.81 -17.07 -1.90
CA LEU A 248 18.82 -16.48 -0.55
C LEU A 248 17.45 -16.47 0.15
N LEU A 249 16.45 -17.16 -0.41
CA LEU A 249 15.10 -17.18 0.17
C LEU A 249 15.14 -17.79 1.58
N ARG A 250 14.56 -17.08 2.56
CA ARG A 250 14.48 -17.51 3.97
C ARG A 250 13.05 -17.65 4.46
N ILE A 251 12.13 -16.89 3.90
CA ILE A 251 10.72 -16.88 4.29
C ILE A 251 9.87 -17.06 3.03
N LEU A 252 9.00 -18.07 3.05
CA LEU A 252 8.00 -18.32 2.02
C LEU A 252 6.63 -18.46 2.66
N ASP A 253 5.70 -17.57 2.33
CA ASP A 253 4.29 -17.77 2.66
C ASP A 253 3.50 -18.10 1.38
N ALA A 254 3.08 -19.35 1.25
CA ALA A 254 2.20 -19.84 0.19
C ALA A 254 0.89 -20.41 0.75
N SER A 255 0.54 -20.06 2.00
CA SER A 255 -0.71 -20.48 2.65
C SER A 255 -1.95 -19.99 1.91
N ALA A 256 -3.11 -20.57 2.20
CA ALA A 256 -4.38 -20.22 1.55
C ALA A 256 -4.37 -20.28 0.00
N ASN A 257 -3.58 -21.21 -0.56
CA ASN A 257 -3.65 -21.62 -1.95
C ASN A 257 -4.29 -23.02 -2.07
N ALA A 258 -4.43 -23.52 -3.31
CA ALA A 258 -4.97 -24.83 -3.62
C ALA A 258 -3.89 -25.76 -4.18
N LEU A 259 -2.69 -25.74 -3.58
CA LEU A 259 -1.55 -26.52 -4.05
C LEU A 259 -1.86 -28.02 -4.03
N ASP A 260 -1.48 -28.71 -5.09
CA ASP A 260 -1.56 -30.18 -5.14
C ASP A 260 -0.55 -30.84 -4.18
N CYS A 261 -0.78 -32.12 -3.91
CA CYS A 261 0.04 -32.87 -2.97
C CYS A 261 1.46 -33.07 -3.42
N HIS A 262 1.68 -33.18 -4.73
CA HIS A 262 3.03 -33.27 -5.27
C HIS A 262 3.84 -32.02 -4.93
N SER A 263 3.33 -30.83 -5.26
CA SER A 263 3.95 -29.54 -4.97
C SER A 263 4.13 -29.33 -3.48
N TYR A 264 3.14 -29.70 -2.66
CA TYR A 264 3.24 -29.65 -1.20
C TYR A 264 4.39 -30.50 -0.66
N HIS A 265 4.47 -31.78 -1.04
CA HIS A 265 5.52 -32.69 -0.58
C HIS A 265 6.91 -32.25 -1.08
N GLN A 266 7.02 -31.83 -2.34
CA GLN A 266 8.26 -31.33 -2.91
C GLN A 266 8.73 -30.06 -2.19
N ALA A 267 7.82 -29.14 -1.90
CA ALA A 267 8.10 -27.92 -1.16
C ALA A 267 8.59 -28.25 0.26
N LEU A 268 7.92 -29.15 0.98
CA LEU A 268 8.36 -29.57 2.32
C LEU A 268 9.79 -30.15 2.29
N GLN A 269 10.05 -31.11 1.40
CA GLN A 269 11.40 -31.70 1.27
C GLN A 269 12.46 -30.65 0.96
N THR A 270 12.15 -29.75 0.03
CA THR A 270 13.08 -28.72 -0.44
C THR A 270 13.37 -27.68 0.64
N PHE A 271 12.33 -27.15 1.28
CA PHE A 271 12.44 -26.02 2.20
C PHE A 271 12.87 -26.44 3.61
N VAL A 272 12.52 -27.64 4.07
CA VAL A 272 13.08 -28.21 5.31
C VAL A 272 14.59 -28.40 5.18
N ASN A 273 15.06 -29.00 4.07
CA ASN A 273 16.49 -29.19 3.85
C ASN A 273 17.29 -27.88 3.76
N ARG A 274 16.64 -26.78 3.37
CA ARG A 274 17.27 -25.45 3.27
C ARG A 274 17.00 -24.54 4.48
N SER A 275 16.34 -25.05 5.53
CA SER A 275 15.96 -24.27 6.72
C SER A 275 15.17 -22.99 6.39
N VAL A 276 14.34 -23.04 5.34
CA VAL A 276 13.46 -21.94 4.95
C VAL A 276 12.20 -22.00 5.82
N VAL A 277 11.87 -20.89 6.47
CA VAL A 277 10.60 -20.75 7.20
C VAL A 277 9.49 -20.70 6.16
N HIS A 278 8.61 -21.68 6.17
CA HIS A 278 7.55 -21.80 5.18
C HIS A 278 6.18 -21.96 5.82
N LEU A 279 5.19 -21.30 5.23
CA LEU A 279 3.77 -21.43 5.55
C LEU A 279 3.06 -21.97 4.32
N ILE A 280 2.69 -23.25 4.35
CA ILE A 280 2.02 -23.94 3.24
C ILE A 280 0.88 -24.75 3.84
N ASP A 281 -0.34 -24.56 3.33
CA ASP A 281 -1.52 -25.24 3.83
C ASP A 281 -1.49 -26.73 3.45
N ARG A 282 -1.82 -27.61 4.40
CA ARG A 282 -1.95 -29.07 4.17
C ARG A 282 -3.30 -29.44 3.52
N ARG A 283 -3.89 -28.59 2.70
CA ARG A 283 -5.24 -28.84 2.18
C ARG A 283 -5.19 -30.04 1.21
N MET A 284 -5.84 -31.13 1.63
CA MET A 284 -6.24 -32.29 0.81
C MET A 284 -5.22 -33.35 0.41
N CYS A 285 -4.10 -33.51 1.12
CA CYS A 285 -3.34 -34.76 1.00
C CYS A 285 -4.03 -35.86 1.81
N SER A 286 -4.96 -36.55 1.16
CA SER A 286 -5.45 -37.83 1.64
C SER A 286 -4.26 -38.78 1.74
N VAL A 287 -4.26 -39.63 2.76
CA VAL A 287 -3.16 -40.55 3.05
C VAL A 287 -2.99 -41.59 1.91
N ASP A 288 -3.96 -41.70 1.00
CA ASP A 288 -3.95 -42.68 -0.09
C ASP A 288 -3.00 -42.32 -1.25
N ASP A 289 -2.55 -41.06 -1.37
CA ASP A 289 -1.56 -40.66 -2.39
C ASP A 289 -0.11 -40.97 -1.96
N ALA A 290 0.11 -41.44 -0.72
CA ALA A 290 1.42 -41.81 -0.22
C ALA A 290 1.94 -43.15 -0.80
N ILE A 291 1.14 -43.87 -1.59
CA ILE A 291 1.50 -45.19 -2.14
C ILE A 291 2.12 -45.10 -3.56
N VAL A 292 2.10 -43.94 -4.22
CA VAL A 292 2.53 -43.82 -5.64
C VAL A 292 4.00 -43.38 -5.81
N LEU A 293 4.83 -43.44 -4.76
CA LEU A 293 6.25 -43.06 -4.88
C LEU A 293 7.20 -44.19 -5.31
N ASP A 294 6.72 -45.40 -5.60
CA ASP A 294 7.58 -46.53 -6.02
C ASP A 294 7.01 -47.40 -7.17
N ALA A 295 6.12 -46.87 -8.01
CA ALA A 295 5.46 -47.67 -9.06
C ALA A 295 5.71 -47.20 -10.51
N GLU A 296 6.82 -46.54 -10.81
CA GLU A 296 7.32 -46.39 -12.19
C GLU A 296 8.01 -47.68 -12.68
N GLU A 297 7.36 -48.85 -12.54
CA GLU A 297 7.78 -50.05 -13.26
C GLU A 297 6.64 -51.05 -13.47
N MET A 298 5.53 -50.63 -14.09
CA MET A 298 4.71 -51.60 -14.85
C MET A 298 3.86 -50.92 -15.93
N ARG A 299 4.33 -51.04 -17.17
CA ARG A 299 3.48 -50.90 -18.36
C ARG A 299 2.34 -51.93 -18.29
N ARG A 300 1.11 -51.49 -18.57
CA ARG A 300 0.28 -52.09 -19.63
C ARG A 300 -0.87 -51.17 -20.06
N PRO A 301 -1.32 -51.32 -21.32
CA PRO A 301 -2.29 -50.43 -21.96
C PRO A 301 -3.70 -50.92 -21.66
N ASN A 302 -4.59 -50.03 -21.25
CA ASN A 302 -5.98 -50.02 -21.69
C ASN A 302 -6.65 -48.75 -21.15
N GLY A 303 -7.28 -48.03 -22.09
CA GLY A 303 -7.87 -46.72 -21.84
C GLY A 303 -9.09 -46.80 -20.94
N ILE A 304 -9.07 -45.97 -19.90
CA ILE A 304 -10.23 -45.25 -19.39
C ILE A 304 -9.71 -43.86 -19.04
N LYS A 305 -10.12 -42.83 -19.80
CA LYS A 305 -9.90 -41.44 -19.42
C LYS A 305 -10.74 -41.17 -18.15
N PRO A 306 -10.19 -40.61 -17.06
CA PRO A 306 -11.03 -40.02 -16.03
C PRO A 306 -11.75 -38.82 -16.64
N ALA A 307 -13.06 -38.75 -16.46
CA ALA A 307 -13.88 -37.64 -16.87
C ALA A 307 -13.32 -36.34 -16.28
N ALA A 308 -13.04 -35.36 -17.15
CA ALA A 308 -12.71 -34.01 -16.73
C ALA A 308 -13.90 -33.47 -15.93
N ALA A 309 -13.70 -33.24 -14.63
CA ALA A 309 -14.56 -32.36 -13.86
C ALA A 309 -14.31 -30.93 -14.34
N GLU A 310 -14.94 -30.55 -15.46
CA GLU A 310 -15.14 -29.15 -15.84
C GLU A 310 -16.11 -28.51 -14.84
N GLY A 311 -15.62 -28.23 -13.64
CA GLY A 311 -16.31 -27.44 -12.65
C GLY A 311 -15.84 -25.99 -12.74
N ASN A 312 -16.77 -25.04 -12.77
CA ASN A 312 -16.53 -23.59 -12.66
C ASN A 312 -15.82 -23.14 -11.34
N GLY A 313 -15.22 -24.06 -10.58
CA GLY A 313 -14.62 -23.83 -9.26
C GLY A 313 -13.63 -22.67 -9.21
N PRO A 314 -12.67 -22.53 -10.16
CA PRO A 314 -11.75 -21.39 -10.16
C PRO A 314 -12.46 -20.04 -10.34
N LEU A 315 -13.52 -20.02 -11.16
CA LEU A 315 -14.33 -18.82 -11.39
C LEU A 315 -15.19 -18.49 -10.16
N GLU A 316 -15.83 -19.48 -9.56
CA GLU A 316 -16.67 -19.30 -8.36
C GLU A 316 -15.87 -18.86 -7.13
N VAL A 317 -14.70 -19.46 -6.90
CA VAL A 317 -13.78 -19.05 -5.82
C VAL A 317 -13.30 -17.62 -6.06
N ARG A 318 -13.04 -17.25 -7.31
CA ARG A 318 -12.66 -15.88 -7.66
C ARG A 318 -13.79 -14.87 -7.38
N HIS A 319 -15.02 -15.17 -7.79
CA HIS A 319 -16.18 -14.32 -7.46
C HIS A 319 -16.44 -14.23 -5.95
N LEU A 320 -16.21 -15.30 -5.19
CA LEU A 320 -16.34 -15.28 -3.74
C LEU A 320 -15.25 -14.42 -3.08
N LYS A 321 -13.98 -14.56 -3.50
CA LYS A 321 -12.87 -13.71 -3.06
C LYS A 321 -13.11 -12.24 -3.35
N GLU A 322 -13.59 -11.90 -4.55
CA GLU A 322 -13.94 -10.52 -4.92
C GLU A 322 -14.99 -9.93 -3.96
N ARG A 323 -16.02 -10.71 -3.58
CA ARG A 323 -17.04 -10.28 -2.61
C ARG A 323 -16.48 -10.11 -1.20
N ILE A 324 -15.67 -11.06 -0.71
CA ILE A 324 -15.06 -10.99 0.62
C ILE A 324 -14.11 -9.78 0.71
N PHE A 325 -13.32 -9.55 -0.34
CA PHE A 325 -12.42 -8.40 -0.42
C PHE A 325 -13.18 -7.08 -0.36
N LEU A 326 -14.27 -6.94 -1.14
CA LEU A 326 -15.13 -5.77 -1.09
C LEU A 326 -15.71 -5.54 0.32
N GLN A 327 -16.16 -6.60 1.00
CA GLN A 327 -16.67 -6.50 2.37
C GLN A 327 -15.59 -6.09 3.37
N GLN A 328 -14.40 -6.70 3.33
CA GLN A 328 -13.29 -6.35 4.21
C GLN A 328 -12.85 -4.90 4.01
N ARG A 329 -12.83 -4.42 2.77
CA ARG A 329 -12.57 -3.02 2.45
C ARG A 329 -13.61 -2.09 3.08
N THR A 330 -14.90 -2.42 2.96
CA THR A 330 -15.97 -1.65 3.62
C THR A 330 -15.79 -1.63 5.14
N ILE A 331 -15.42 -2.77 5.75
CA ILE A 331 -15.16 -2.85 7.20
C ILE A 331 -13.97 -1.98 7.60
N GLN A 332 -12.88 -1.99 6.84
CA GLN A 332 -11.72 -1.12 7.11
C GLN A 332 -12.07 0.36 6.98
N GLN A 333 -12.86 0.71 5.96
CA GLN A 333 -13.35 2.07 5.78
C GLN A 333 -14.22 2.52 6.96
N GLN A 334 -15.15 1.66 7.41
CA GLN A 334 -15.97 1.90 8.61
C GLN A 334 -15.12 2.04 9.88
N ARG A 335 -14.10 1.19 10.07
CA ARG A 335 -13.17 1.31 11.20
C ARG A 335 -12.46 2.65 11.22
N MET A 336 -12.07 3.17 10.05
CA MET A 336 -11.41 4.47 9.96
C MET A 336 -12.38 5.63 10.19
N GLU A 337 -13.62 5.55 9.72
CA GLU A 337 -14.67 6.51 10.08
C GLU A 337 -14.91 6.53 11.60
N ILE A 338 -14.91 5.36 12.24
CA ILE A 338 -15.01 5.24 13.70
C ILE A 338 -13.80 5.90 14.39
N GLU A 339 -12.58 5.68 13.92
CA GLU A 339 -11.38 6.32 14.49
C GLU A 339 -11.38 7.84 14.27
N GLN A 340 -11.90 8.32 13.14
CA GLN A 340 -12.09 9.76 12.91
C GLN A 340 -13.13 10.34 13.88
N LEU A 341 -14.26 9.65 14.08
CA LEU A 341 -15.27 10.04 15.05
C LEU A 341 -14.72 10.03 16.48
N ARG A 342 -13.89 9.04 16.82
CA ARG A 342 -13.17 8.98 18.10
C ARG A 342 -12.24 10.17 18.26
N ALA A 343 -11.39 10.47 17.28
CA ALA A 343 -10.50 11.62 17.33
C ALA A 343 -11.29 12.93 17.49
N ASN A 344 -12.37 13.11 16.74
CA ASN A 344 -13.25 14.28 16.87
C ASN A 344 -13.89 14.36 18.26
N LEU A 345 -14.33 13.22 18.81
CA LEU A 345 -14.91 13.15 20.15
C LEU A 345 -13.86 13.48 21.22
N THR A 346 -12.63 12.98 21.10
CA THR A 346 -11.52 13.31 22.02
C THR A 346 -11.25 14.81 22.00
N THR A 347 -11.15 15.42 20.82
CA THR A 347 -10.97 16.87 20.68
C THR A 347 -12.16 17.66 21.28
N LEU A 348 -13.39 17.15 21.12
CA LEU A 348 -14.58 17.77 21.70
C LEU A 348 -14.56 17.64 23.24
N MET A 349 -14.17 16.48 23.77
CA MET A 349 -14.04 16.22 25.20
C MET A 349 -12.95 17.10 25.82
N GLU A 350 -11.80 17.26 25.18
CA GLU A 350 -10.76 18.20 25.61
C GLU A 350 -11.25 19.66 25.60
N GLN A 351 -12.13 20.02 24.65
CA GLN A 351 -12.79 21.34 24.63
C GLN A 351 -13.80 21.51 25.77
N PHE A 352 -14.48 20.45 26.21
CA PHE A 352 -15.41 20.47 27.34
C PHE A 352 -14.71 20.36 28.71
N ASP A 353 -13.60 19.64 28.81
CA ASP A 353 -12.75 19.58 30.01
C ASP A 353 -12.04 20.91 30.27
N LEU A 354 -11.88 21.77 29.24
CA LEU A 354 -11.49 23.17 29.43
C LEU A 354 -12.63 24.08 29.97
N VAL A 355 -13.88 23.59 29.98
CA VAL A 355 -15.07 24.27 30.55
C VAL A 355 -15.41 23.75 31.96
N ALA A 356 -14.99 22.52 32.29
CA ALA A 356 -15.07 21.99 33.65
C ALA A 356 -13.80 22.35 34.44
N GLY A 357 -13.93 23.23 35.43
CA GLY A 357 -12.84 23.55 36.36
C GLY A 357 -12.24 22.31 37.04
N PRO A 358 -11.00 22.41 37.57
CA PRO A 358 -10.11 21.27 37.72
C PRO A 358 -10.56 20.34 38.84
N ALA A 359 -10.96 19.12 38.50
CA ALA A 359 -10.90 18.00 39.42
C ALA A 359 -9.51 17.35 39.28
N ARG A 360 -8.65 17.62 40.26
CA ARG A 360 -7.41 16.88 40.52
C ARG A 360 -7.68 15.37 40.52
N ALA A 361 -6.82 14.60 39.86
CA ALA A 361 -5.81 13.74 40.51
C ALA A 361 -5.51 12.46 39.71
N LEU A 362 -4.19 12.24 39.56
CA LEU A 362 -3.46 10.95 39.52
C LEU A 362 -3.51 10.12 38.23
N ASP A 363 -2.33 10.04 37.59
CA ASP A 363 -1.55 8.86 37.12
C ASP A 363 -2.34 7.57 36.77
N PRO A 364 -1.94 6.72 35.79
CA PRO A 364 -0.53 6.44 35.47
C PRO A 364 -0.24 6.03 34.00
N PHE A 365 1.00 5.59 33.78
CA PHE A 365 1.38 4.48 32.89
C PHE A 365 0.26 3.79 32.09
#